data_AF-A0AAW6RIJ3-F1
#
_entry.id   AF-A0AAW6RIJ3-F1
#
_cell.length_a   1.000
_cell.length_b   1.000
_cell.length_c   1.000
_cell.angle_alpha   90.00
_cell.angle_beta   90.00
_cell.angle_gamma   90.00
#
_symmetry.space_group_name_H-M   'P 1'
#
loop_
_entity.id
_entity.type
_entity.pdbx_description
1 polymer ?
#
loop_
_entity_poly.entity_id
_entity_poly.type
_entity_poly.pdbx_seq_one_letter_code
_entity_poly.pdbx_strand_id
1 'polypeptide(L)'
;TRTVVGGITQPAPASTQPHTGTVDAQIPIAAQGTITMTLNRAEAPCNVGAMVALIRSGFYDGSKCHRASAKYLICGSSGGKEGTNPGWTSPDELPEGLPSAGTDTNGIPQVTYPRGTVGILDLPDDEGATGSTTFFMLADDTDLPLTYSIVGTMDASGLAVLDKIVAGGFTPTKP
;
A
#
# COMPACT_ATOMS: atom_id res chain seq x y z
N THR A 1 16.42 12.47 5.27
CA THR A 1 15.92 12.92 3.95
C THR A 1 15.96 11.73 3.03
N ARG A 2 14.79 11.22 2.61
CA ARG A 2 14.69 10.08 1.69
C ARG A 2 15.34 10.43 0.36
N THR A 3 16.18 9.55 -0.19
CA THR A 3 16.94 9.79 -1.42
C THR A 3 16.39 8.90 -2.54
N VAL A 4 16.19 9.49 -3.72
CA VAL A 4 15.78 8.75 -4.92
C VAL A 4 17.01 8.02 -5.48
N VAL A 5 16.98 6.69 -5.49
CA VAL A 5 18.00 5.85 -6.13
C VAL A 5 17.31 5.09 -7.25
N GLY A 6 17.67 5.36 -8.53
CA GLY A 6 17.23 4.62 -9.74
C GLY A 6 15.74 4.27 -9.82
N GLY A 7 14.98 4.86 -10.74
CA GLY A 7 13.52 4.73 -10.73
C GLY A 7 12.85 4.73 -12.09
N ILE A 8 11.58 4.29 -12.12
CA ILE A 8 10.66 4.52 -13.24
C ILE A 8 10.02 5.89 -13.08
N THR A 9 10.21 6.79 -14.05
CA THR A 9 9.67 8.16 -13.94
C THR A 9 8.14 8.14 -13.99
N GLN A 10 7.50 8.55 -12.89
CA GLN A 10 6.04 8.72 -12.78
C GLN A 10 5.69 10.18 -12.45
N PRO A 11 4.48 10.65 -12.84
CA PRO A 11 4.01 11.97 -12.44
C PRO A 11 4.00 12.09 -10.91
N ALA A 12 4.70 13.10 -10.40
CA ALA A 12 4.66 13.42 -8.98
C ALA A 12 3.27 13.97 -8.59
N PRO A 13 2.77 13.66 -7.38
CA PRO A 13 1.62 14.36 -6.85
C PRO A 13 1.94 15.85 -6.66
N ALA A 14 0.91 16.69 -6.55
CA ALA A 14 1.09 18.10 -6.23
C ALA A 14 1.88 18.28 -4.91
N SER A 15 2.63 19.36 -4.77
CA SER A 15 3.40 19.65 -3.55
C SER A 15 2.51 19.90 -2.31
N THR A 16 1.23 20.21 -2.52
CA THR A 16 0.23 20.38 -1.47
C THR A 16 -0.91 19.40 -1.72
N GLN A 17 -1.20 18.57 -0.73
CA GLN A 17 -2.30 17.61 -0.79
C GLN A 17 -3.49 18.06 0.06
N PRO A 18 -4.74 17.81 -0.37
CA PRO A 18 -5.88 18.03 0.49
C PRO A 18 -5.83 17.06 1.68
N HIS A 19 -6.16 17.55 2.87
CA HIS A 19 -6.16 16.81 4.14
C HIS A 19 -7.56 16.44 4.65
N THR A 20 -8.60 16.56 3.81
CA THR A 20 -9.98 16.29 4.19
C THR A 20 -10.74 15.56 3.08
N GLY A 21 -11.78 14.82 3.49
CA GLY A 21 -12.63 14.07 2.58
C GLY A 21 -11.98 12.80 2.03
N THR A 22 -12.70 12.12 1.14
CA THR A 22 -12.32 10.80 0.63
C THR A 22 -12.19 10.78 -0.89
N VAL A 23 -11.54 9.74 -1.41
CA VAL A 23 -11.46 9.43 -2.85
C VAL A 23 -11.81 7.97 -3.06
N ASP A 24 -12.79 7.71 -3.91
CA ASP A 24 -13.03 6.36 -4.38
C ASP A 24 -11.95 5.99 -5.39
N ALA A 25 -11.34 4.82 -5.19
CA ALA A 25 -10.25 4.33 -5.99
C ALA A 25 -10.47 2.87 -6.36
N GLN A 26 -9.92 2.49 -7.51
CA GLN A 26 -10.03 1.13 -8.03
C GLN A 26 -8.67 0.69 -8.57
N ILE A 27 -8.26 -0.53 -8.22
CA ILE A 27 -7.04 -1.14 -8.75
C ILE A 27 -7.37 -2.50 -9.36
N PRO A 28 -7.17 -2.68 -10.67
CA PRO A 28 -7.30 -3.99 -11.30
C PRO A 28 -6.10 -4.88 -10.91
N ILE A 29 -6.39 -6.03 -10.30
CA ILE A 29 -5.42 -7.08 -10.00
C ILE A 29 -5.41 -8.07 -11.17
N ALA A 30 -4.24 -8.28 -11.77
CA ALA A 30 -4.08 -9.06 -12.99
C ALA A 30 -4.75 -10.44 -12.89
N ALA A 31 -5.72 -10.69 -13.77
CA ALA A 31 -6.52 -11.93 -13.86
C ALA A 31 -7.34 -12.31 -12.60
N GLN A 32 -7.44 -11.42 -11.60
CA GLN A 32 -8.07 -11.74 -10.30
C GLN A 32 -9.28 -10.87 -9.97
N GLY A 33 -9.44 -9.72 -10.64
CA GLY A 33 -10.57 -8.82 -10.47
C GLY A 33 -10.12 -7.40 -10.13
N THR A 34 -11.06 -6.55 -9.75
CA THR A 34 -10.78 -5.16 -9.35
C THR A 34 -11.02 -5.00 -7.87
N ILE A 35 -10.04 -4.45 -7.16
CA ILE A 35 -10.21 -4.03 -5.77
C ILE A 35 -10.74 -2.61 -5.76
N THR A 36 -11.88 -2.40 -5.11
CA THR A 36 -12.44 -1.09 -4.83
C THR A 36 -12.10 -0.68 -3.40
N MET A 37 -11.79 0.60 -3.21
CA MET A 37 -11.39 1.15 -1.92
C MET A 37 -11.75 2.63 -1.82
N THR A 38 -11.85 3.10 -0.59
CA THR A 38 -12.02 4.52 -0.27
C THR A 38 -10.75 5.01 0.42
N LEU A 39 -10.07 5.95 -0.21
CA LEU A 39 -8.87 6.60 0.33
C LEU A 39 -9.27 7.76 1.24
N ASN A 40 -8.64 7.86 2.41
CA ASN A 40 -8.92 8.89 3.42
C ASN A 40 -7.80 9.92 3.46
N ARG A 41 -8.09 11.13 2.93
CA ARG A 41 -7.10 12.20 2.86
C ARG A 41 -6.67 12.75 4.23
N ALA A 42 -7.46 12.57 5.27
CA ALA A 42 -7.11 13.02 6.61
C ALA A 42 -6.07 12.12 7.28
N GLU A 43 -6.02 10.84 6.89
CA GLU A 43 -5.14 9.83 7.50
C GLU A 43 -3.70 9.98 7.01
N ALA A 44 -3.52 10.08 5.69
CA ALA A 44 -2.22 10.16 5.06
C ALA A 44 -2.29 11.00 3.76
N PRO A 45 -2.45 12.34 3.86
CA PRO A 45 -2.69 13.19 2.70
C PRO A 45 -1.63 13.07 1.60
N CYS A 46 -0.34 12.98 1.97
CA CYS A 46 0.75 12.85 1.00
C CYS A 46 0.72 11.49 0.30
N ASN A 47 0.51 10.41 1.04
CA ASN A 47 0.44 9.06 0.48
C ASN A 47 -0.85 8.83 -0.32
N VAL A 48 -1.99 9.40 0.07
CA VAL A 48 -3.22 9.39 -0.74
C VAL A 48 -3.00 10.15 -2.04
N GLY A 49 -2.36 11.32 -1.98
CA GLY A 49 -2.00 12.08 -3.18
C GLY A 49 -1.09 11.31 -4.13
N ALA A 50 -0.05 10.68 -3.59
CA ALA A 50 0.88 9.81 -4.30
C ALA A 50 0.15 8.63 -4.98
N MET A 51 -0.67 7.89 -4.24
CA MET A 51 -1.44 6.77 -4.77
C MET A 51 -2.42 7.22 -5.87
N VAL A 52 -3.11 8.35 -5.70
CA VAL A 52 -4.01 8.90 -6.74
C VAL A 52 -3.24 9.29 -8.00
N ALA A 53 -2.04 9.88 -7.87
CA ALA A 53 -1.20 10.21 -9.02
C ALA A 53 -0.77 8.95 -9.79
N LEU A 54 -0.37 7.90 -9.08
CA LEU A 54 0.02 6.61 -9.66
C LEU A 54 -1.17 5.87 -10.31
N ILE A 55 -2.35 5.88 -9.68
CA ILE A 55 -3.57 5.32 -10.30
C ILE A 55 -3.88 6.05 -11.61
N ARG A 56 -3.82 7.38 -11.63
CA ARG A 56 -4.12 8.18 -12.82
C ARG A 56 -3.10 8.02 -13.95
N SER A 57 -1.84 7.72 -13.63
CA SER A 57 -0.82 7.44 -14.63
C SER A 57 -0.93 6.04 -15.23
N GLY A 58 -1.81 5.19 -14.69
CA GLY A 58 -1.92 3.77 -15.07
C GLY A 58 -0.82 2.91 -14.47
N PHE A 59 -0.09 3.39 -13.45
CA PHE A 59 1.02 2.64 -12.85
C PHE A 59 0.56 1.28 -12.27
N TYR A 60 -0.63 1.23 -11.68
CA TYR A 60 -1.19 -0.01 -11.12
C TYR A 60 -2.05 -0.80 -12.13
N ASP A 61 -2.08 -0.42 -13.40
CA ASP A 61 -2.89 -1.13 -14.40
C ASP A 61 -2.34 -2.55 -14.59
N GLY A 62 -3.18 -3.54 -14.31
CA GLY A 62 -2.76 -4.94 -14.30
C GLY A 62 -1.71 -5.22 -13.22
N SER A 63 -1.81 -4.54 -12.06
CA SER A 63 -0.85 -4.67 -10.97
C SER A 63 -0.60 -6.15 -10.65
N LYS A 64 0.68 -6.53 -10.66
CA LYS A 64 1.13 -7.82 -10.17
C LYS A 64 1.29 -7.72 -8.67
N CYS A 65 0.72 -8.68 -7.95
CA CYS A 65 1.03 -8.86 -6.55
C CYS A 65 2.20 -9.84 -6.45
N HIS A 66 3.18 -9.54 -5.61
CA HIS A 66 4.43 -10.32 -5.57
C HIS A 66 4.58 -11.07 -4.25
N ARG A 67 3.78 -10.72 -3.23
CA ARG A 67 3.69 -11.44 -1.96
C ARG A 67 2.24 -11.55 -1.52
N ALA A 68 1.90 -12.70 -0.96
CA ALA A 68 0.58 -12.96 -0.40
C ALA A 68 0.71 -13.94 0.77
N SER A 69 -0.23 -13.83 1.70
CA SER A 69 -0.50 -14.82 2.73
C SER A 69 -2.02 -14.99 2.89
N ALA A 70 -2.46 -15.81 3.84
CA ALA A 70 -3.87 -15.89 4.21
C ALA A 70 -4.43 -14.56 4.76
N LYS A 71 -3.56 -13.67 5.28
CA LYS A 71 -3.97 -12.42 5.93
C LYS A 71 -3.76 -11.16 5.08
N TYR A 72 -2.96 -11.23 4.02
CA TYR A 72 -2.61 -10.03 3.26
C TYR A 72 -2.23 -10.31 1.81
N LEU A 73 -2.28 -9.25 1.01
CA LEU A 73 -1.76 -9.20 -0.36
C LEU A 73 -0.90 -7.93 -0.52
N ILE A 74 0.28 -8.06 -1.14
CA ILE A 74 1.20 -6.95 -1.42
C ILE A 74 1.36 -6.82 -2.93
N CYS A 75 1.02 -5.63 -3.45
CA CYS A 75 0.96 -5.31 -4.87
C CYS A 75 1.71 -4.02 -5.21
N GLY A 76 1.86 -3.77 -6.51
CA GLY A 76 2.65 -2.66 -7.03
C GLY A 76 4.03 -3.11 -7.48
N SER A 77 5.04 -2.26 -7.30
CA SER A 77 6.42 -2.62 -7.67
C SER A 77 6.92 -3.79 -6.83
N SER A 78 7.60 -4.77 -7.45
CA SER A 78 8.01 -6.02 -6.78
C SER A 78 9.26 -5.92 -5.91
N GLY A 79 9.81 -4.72 -5.72
CA GLY A 79 11.16 -4.57 -5.19
C GLY A 79 12.23 -4.96 -6.23
N GLY A 80 13.43 -4.39 -6.14
CA GLY A 80 14.59 -4.77 -6.94
C GLY A 80 15.31 -3.61 -7.66
N LYS A 81 16.57 -3.85 -8.07
CA LYS A 81 17.50 -2.86 -8.66
C LYS A 81 17.03 -2.18 -9.96
N GLU A 82 15.88 -2.56 -10.51
CA GLU A 82 15.34 -2.04 -11.78
C GLU A 82 14.31 -0.91 -11.64
N GLY A 83 14.16 -0.32 -10.45
CA GLY A 83 13.41 0.93 -10.29
C GLY A 83 12.09 0.75 -9.55
N THR A 84 12.18 0.73 -8.22
CA THR A 84 11.06 0.75 -7.27
C THR A 84 10.55 2.15 -7.00
N ASN A 85 11.40 3.16 -7.25
CA ASN A 85 11.11 4.54 -6.98
C ASN A 85 10.42 5.21 -8.19
N PRO A 86 9.36 6.03 -7.99
CA PRO A 86 8.65 6.73 -9.06
C PRO A 86 9.37 7.99 -9.58
N GLY A 87 10.62 8.23 -9.17
CA GLY A 87 11.37 9.48 -9.37
C GLY A 87 11.18 10.51 -8.25
N TRP A 88 10.46 10.16 -7.20
CA TRP A 88 10.13 10.99 -6.04
C TRP A 88 9.78 10.11 -4.82
N THR A 89 9.51 10.73 -3.68
CA THR A 89 9.27 10.02 -2.41
C THR A 89 8.05 10.59 -1.69
N SER A 90 7.32 9.77 -0.93
CA SER A 90 6.33 10.24 0.05
C SER A 90 6.89 10.12 1.47
N PRO A 91 6.49 11.04 2.39
CA PRO A 91 6.84 10.94 3.80
C PRO A 91 6.05 9.83 4.49
N ASP A 92 6.50 9.45 5.68
CA ASP A 92 5.71 8.59 6.57
C ASP A 92 4.62 9.40 7.26
N GLU A 93 3.39 8.91 7.17
CA GLU A 93 2.18 9.47 7.78
C GLU A 93 1.53 8.35 8.59
N LEU A 94 2.03 8.13 9.82
CA LEU A 94 1.65 6.98 10.63
C LEU A 94 0.25 7.19 11.22
N PRO A 95 -0.60 6.15 11.23
CA PRO A 95 -1.95 6.24 11.79
C PRO A 95 -1.90 6.45 13.31
N GLU A 96 -2.91 7.11 13.84
CA GLU A 96 -3.09 7.32 15.28
C GLU A 96 -4.17 6.40 15.86
N GLY A 97 -4.05 6.04 17.13
CA GLY A 97 -5.12 5.35 17.86
C GLY A 97 -5.35 3.88 17.52
N LEU A 98 -4.43 3.22 16.80
CA LEU A 98 -4.49 1.77 16.61
C LEU A 98 -4.31 1.03 17.95
N PRO A 99 -5.07 -0.06 18.20
CA PRO A 99 -4.92 -0.86 19.41
C PRO A 99 -3.52 -1.47 19.51
N SER A 100 -2.92 -1.48 20.71
CA SER A 100 -1.68 -2.21 20.93
C SER A 100 -1.91 -3.71 20.88
N ALA A 101 -1.03 -4.42 20.17
CA ALA A 101 -0.97 -5.87 20.10
C ALA A 101 0.18 -6.46 20.93
N GLY A 102 0.80 -5.66 21.80
CA GLY A 102 1.96 -6.05 22.59
C GLY A 102 3.26 -5.91 21.81
N THR A 103 4.12 -6.92 21.89
CA THR A 103 5.48 -6.89 21.37
C THR A 103 5.80 -8.23 20.71
N ASP A 104 6.48 -8.20 19.56
CA ASP A 104 6.88 -9.41 18.86
C ASP A 104 8.06 -10.12 19.57
N THR A 105 8.51 -11.25 19.00
CA THR A 105 9.60 -12.06 19.57
C THR A 105 10.95 -11.34 19.59
N ASN A 106 11.11 -10.25 18.84
CA ASN A 106 12.32 -9.46 18.76
C ASN A 106 12.28 -8.20 19.64
N GLY A 107 11.19 -7.99 20.39
CA GLY A 107 11.04 -6.82 21.23
C GLY A 107 10.46 -5.60 20.51
N ILE A 108 9.90 -5.75 19.29
CA ILE A 108 9.32 -4.65 18.52
C ILE A 108 7.84 -4.47 18.89
N PRO A 109 7.41 -3.28 19.37
CA PRO A 109 6.01 -3.00 19.63
C PRO A 109 5.13 -3.16 18.40
N GLN A 110 3.97 -3.80 18.58
CA GLN A 110 3.00 -4.07 17.53
C GLN A 110 1.69 -3.33 17.82
N VAL A 111 0.99 -2.99 16.74
CA VAL A 111 -0.39 -2.50 16.75
C VAL A 111 -1.23 -3.34 15.80
N THR A 112 -2.52 -3.49 16.10
CA THR A 112 -3.45 -4.22 15.25
C THR A 112 -3.99 -3.30 14.16
N TYR A 113 -3.64 -3.61 12.90
CA TYR A 113 -4.27 -3.01 11.73
C TYR A 113 -5.53 -3.83 11.38
N PRO A 114 -6.70 -3.19 11.23
CA PRO A 114 -7.95 -3.91 10.99
C PRO A 114 -8.00 -4.52 9.59
N ARG A 115 -8.77 -5.60 9.46
CA ARG A 115 -9.18 -6.14 8.16
C ARG A 115 -9.77 -5.02 7.30
N GLY A 116 -9.41 -5.03 6.02
CA GLY A 116 -9.85 -4.02 5.06
C GLY A 116 -8.89 -2.85 4.91
N THR A 117 -7.87 -2.71 5.76
CA THR A 117 -6.84 -1.68 5.61
C THR A 117 -6.12 -1.80 4.27
N VAL A 118 -5.94 -0.65 3.63
CA VAL A 118 -4.98 -0.42 2.55
C VAL A 118 -3.86 0.46 3.10
N GLY A 119 -2.64 -0.04 3.08
CA GLY A 119 -1.47 0.66 3.62
C GLY A 119 -0.30 0.70 2.64
N ILE A 120 0.57 1.69 2.82
CA ILE A 120 1.80 1.81 2.03
C ILE A 120 2.88 0.97 2.69
N LEU A 121 3.53 0.11 1.90
CA LEU A 121 4.65 -0.65 2.40
C LEU A 121 5.82 0.30 2.63
N ASP A 122 6.41 0.28 3.83
CA ASP A 122 7.64 1.00 4.12
C ASP A 122 8.84 0.14 3.68
N LEU A 123 9.65 0.69 2.77
CA LEU A 123 10.86 0.06 2.24
C LEU A 123 12.07 0.79 2.80
N PRO A 124 13.15 0.07 3.12
CA PRO A 124 14.42 0.69 3.51
C PRO A 124 14.89 1.75 2.49
N ASP A 125 15.50 2.82 2.96
CA ASP A 125 15.99 3.92 2.11
C ASP A 125 16.93 3.45 0.99
N ASP A 126 17.69 2.37 1.21
CA ASP A 126 18.60 1.74 0.24
C ASP A 126 17.91 0.81 -0.78
N GLU A 127 16.66 0.42 -0.52
CA GLU A 127 15.78 -0.27 -1.49
C GLU A 127 14.88 0.70 -2.27
N GLY A 128 15.02 2.00 -1.97
CA GLY A 128 14.29 3.09 -2.58
C GLY A 128 13.09 3.51 -1.73
N ALA A 129 12.99 4.82 -1.51
CA ALA A 129 11.83 5.40 -0.86
C ALA A 129 10.54 5.12 -1.65
N THR A 130 9.46 4.84 -0.91
CA THR A 130 8.36 4.02 -1.40
C THR A 130 7.44 4.74 -2.37
N GLY A 131 7.28 6.07 -2.25
CA GLY A 131 6.46 6.87 -3.17
C GLY A 131 5.06 6.29 -3.41
N SER A 132 4.53 5.49 -2.47
CA SER A 132 3.34 4.66 -2.63
C SER A 132 3.36 3.60 -3.76
N THR A 133 4.50 3.32 -4.41
CA THR A 133 4.60 2.34 -5.51
C THR A 133 4.33 0.91 -5.07
N THR A 134 4.44 0.62 -3.77
CA THR A 134 4.13 -0.68 -3.18
C THR A 134 3.15 -0.50 -2.03
N PHE A 135 2.07 -1.27 -2.04
CA PHE A 135 1.02 -1.20 -1.03
C PHE A 135 0.58 -2.60 -0.61
N PHE A 136 0.02 -2.71 0.60
CA PHE A 136 -0.57 -3.92 1.10
C PHE A 136 -2.06 -3.74 1.37
N MET A 137 -2.78 -4.85 1.30
CA MET A 137 -4.20 -4.96 1.59
C MET A 137 -4.39 -6.09 2.61
N LEU A 138 -5.14 -5.82 3.68
CA LEU A 138 -5.36 -6.78 4.76
C LEU A 138 -6.69 -7.51 4.58
N ALA A 139 -6.60 -8.83 4.49
CA ALA A 139 -7.73 -9.76 4.52
C ALA A 139 -8.08 -10.18 5.95
N ASP A 140 -7.31 -9.82 6.96
CA ASP A 140 -7.63 -10.12 8.36
C ASP A 140 -7.00 -9.08 9.27
N ASP A 141 -7.47 -9.01 10.52
CA ASP A 141 -6.80 -8.24 11.56
C ASP A 141 -5.35 -8.76 11.69
N THR A 142 -4.41 -7.82 11.56
CA THR A 142 -2.99 -8.14 11.45
C THR A 142 -2.18 -7.23 12.36
N ASP A 143 -1.40 -7.86 13.24
CA ASP A 143 -0.47 -7.17 14.11
C ASP A 143 0.80 -6.86 13.34
N LEU A 144 1.15 -5.58 13.27
CA LEU A 144 2.32 -5.07 12.56
C LEU A 144 3.02 -3.98 13.39
N PRO A 145 4.31 -3.71 13.15
CA PRO A 145 4.95 -2.52 13.68
C PRO A 145 4.20 -1.26 13.22
N LEU A 146 4.16 -0.22 14.06
CA LEU A 146 3.61 1.09 13.69
C LEU A 146 4.59 1.87 12.81
N THR A 147 4.87 1.33 11.62
CA THR A 147 5.77 1.92 10.61
C THR A 147 5.08 2.10 9.26
N TYR A 148 3.80 1.72 9.15
CA TYR A 148 3.07 1.75 7.90
C TYR A 148 1.95 2.79 7.93
N SER A 149 1.92 3.63 6.90
CA SER A 149 0.82 4.57 6.64
C SER A 149 -0.44 3.85 6.17
N ILE A 150 -1.60 4.25 6.71
CA ILE A 150 -2.91 3.84 6.20
C ILE A 150 -3.39 4.90 5.22
N VAL A 151 -3.70 4.49 3.99
CA VAL A 151 -4.24 5.40 2.96
C VAL A 151 -5.74 5.25 2.78
N GLY A 152 -6.33 4.14 3.22
CA GLY A 152 -7.75 3.90 3.06
C GLY A 152 -8.20 2.53 3.51
N THR A 153 -9.44 2.22 3.15
CA THR A 153 -10.07 0.93 3.43
C THR A 153 -10.78 0.40 2.19
N MET A 154 -10.83 -0.92 2.06
CA MET A 154 -11.63 -1.59 1.04
C MET A 154 -13.10 -1.63 1.45
N ASP A 155 -13.99 -1.47 0.46
CA ASP A 155 -15.41 -1.74 0.68
C ASP A 155 -15.69 -3.27 0.65
N ALA A 156 -16.95 -3.65 0.87
CA ALA A 156 -17.36 -5.05 0.88
C ALA A 156 -17.06 -5.80 -0.44
N SER A 157 -17.14 -5.12 -1.58
CA SER A 157 -16.85 -5.73 -2.89
C SER A 157 -15.36 -5.90 -3.12
N GLY A 158 -14.52 -4.94 -2.71
CA GLY A 158 -13.07 -5.07 -2.70
C GLY A 158 -12.60 -6.20 -1.78
N LEU A 159 -13.15 -6.28 -0.57
CA LEU A 159 -12.86 -7.36 0.38
C LEU A 159 -13.24 -8.74 -0.16
N ALA A 160 -14.37 -8.88 -0.84
CA ALA A 160 -14.79 -10.16 -1.43
C ALA A 160 -13.82 -10.64 -2.52
N VAL A 161 -13.27 -9.72 -3.32
CA VAL A 161 -12.23 -10.04 -4.31
C VAL A 161 -10.94 -10.45 -3.60
N LEU A 162 -10.51 -9.71 -2.58
CA LEU A 162 -9.31 -10.04 -1.80
C LEU A 162 -9.42 -11.42 -1.14
N ASP A 163 -10.55 -11.73 -0.52
CA ASP A 163 -10.81 -13.03 0.12
C ASP A 163 -10.66 -14.19 -0.87
N LYS A 164 -11.22 -14.04 -2.07
CA LYS A 164 -11.09 -15.04 -3.13
C LYS A 164 -9.62 -15.24 -3.53
N ILE A 165 -8.84 -14.17 -3.60
CA ILE A 165 -7.42 -14.22 -3.94
C ILE A 165 -6.63 -14.99 -2.88
N VAL A 166 -6.79 -14.63 -1.60
CA VAL A 166 -6.02 -15.26 -0.52
C VAL A 166 -6.46 -16.71 -0.27
N ALA A 167 -7.74 -17.04 -0.46
CA ALA A 167 -8.26 -18.41 -0.34
C ALA A 167 -7.86 -19.32 -1.51
N GLY A 168 -7.74 -18.77 -2.72
CA GLY A 168 -7.42 -19.53 -3.93
C GLY A 168 -5.97 -20.03 -4.03
N GLY A 169 -5.10 -19.65 -3.07
CA GLY A 169 -3.66 -19.89 -3.15
C GLY A 169 -3.04 -18.94 -4.18
N PHE A 170 -2.56 -17.79 -3.71
CA PHE A 170 -1.88 -16.85 -4.57
C PHE A 170 -0.54 -17.44 -5.04
N THR A 171 -0.39 -17.67 -6.34
CA THR A 171 0.91 -17.97 -6.94
C THR A 171 1.47 -16.65 -7.47
N PRO A 172 2.57 -16.12 -6.91
CA PRO A 172 3.19 -14.91 -7.44
C PRO A 172 3.54 -15.12 -8.91
N THR A 173 2.97 -14.29 -9.79
CA THR A 173 3.48 -14.22 -11.16
C THR A 173 4.87 -13.62 -11.06
N LYS A 174 5.91 -14.39 -11.42
CA LYS A 174 7.28 -13.89 -11.52
C LYS A 174 7.28 -12.59 -12.37
N PRO A 175 8.08 -11.57 -11.99
CA PRO A 175 8.23 -10.35 -12.77
C PRO A 175 8.45 -10.64 -14.26
#